data_AF-A0A2D5XGC0-F1
#
_entry.id   AF-A0A2D5XGC0-F1
#
_cell.length_a   1.000
_cell.length_b   1.000
_cell.length_c   1.000
_cell.angle_alpha   90.00
_cell.angle_beta   90.00
_cell.angle_gamma   90.00
#
_symmetry.space_group_name_H-M   'P 1'
#
loop_
_entity.id
_entity.type
_entity.pdbx_description
1 polymer ?
#
loop_
_entity_poly.entity_id
_entity_poly.type
_entity_poly.pdbx_seq_one_letter_code
_entity_poly.pdbx_strand_id
1 'polypeptide(L)'
;MSSTNGTQILKDVYALIAVSWCSPLEEEEKRERFKKEAEEVVKKLESIDKEAAIMLFRFLGEDDISEEEYIDLFELNPQCPLYLGAHTYDEPKTCASAGVSDRNEYMIDLVGIYKHFGRKPDLKELPDYFPLMINFLSLTTESKDDPVRDKLIEEYILPFLPPMRSRLERLKTPYLHLLDALERVISIESKMQPLSKQREQKVEDHVG
;
A
#
# COMPACT_ATOMS: atom_id res chain seq x y z
N MET A 1 -22.88 9.08 8.33
CA MET A 1 -21.66 9.85 8.00
C MET A 1 -21.82 10.40 6.59
N SER A 2 -21.49 11.66 6.33
CA SER A 2 -21.47 12.19 4.96
C SER A 2 -20.40 11.45 4.14
N SER A 3 -20.65 11.18 2.85
CA SER A 3 -19.69 10.52 1.94
C SER A 3 -18.32 11.20 1.97
N THR A 4 -18.29 12.52 2.11
CA THR A 4 -17.07 13.34 2.20
C THR A 4 -16.22 13.04 3.42
N ASN A 5 -16.84 12.66 4.55
CA ASN A 5 -16.08 12.32 5.76
C ASN A 5 -15.39 10.96 5.63
N GLY A 6 -16.05 9.99 4.96
CA GLY A 6 -15.45 8.68 4.71
C GLY A 6 -14.22 8.76 3.80
N THR A 7 -14.31 9.53 2.72
CA THR A 7 -13.17 9.73 1.80
C THR A 7 -11.97 10.36 2.50
N GLN A 8 -12.18 11.40 3.32
CA GLN A 8 -11.09 12.03 4.06
C GLN A 8 -10.46 11.07 5.09
N ILE A 9 -11.25 10.24 5.77
CA ILE A 9 -10.70 9.24 6.70
C ILE A 9 -9.85 8.22 5.95
N LEU A 10 -10.32 7.70 4.81
CA LEU A 10 -9.52 6.77 3.99
C LEU A 10 -8.20 7.41 3.51
N LYS A 11 -8.25 8.69 3.12
CA LYS A 11 -7.07 9.45 2.73
C LYS A 11 -6.03 9.49 3.86
N ASP A 12 -6.47 9.86 5.06
CA ASP A 12 -5.60 9.97 6.23
C ASP A 12 -5.01 8.58 6.61
N VAL A 13 -5.83 7.52 6.52
CA VAL A 13 -5.41 6.14 6.82
C VAL A 13 -4.38 5.63 5.81
N TYR A 14 -4.58 5.83 4.50
CA TYR A 14 -3.57 5.46 3.51
C TYR A 14 -2.26 6.23 3.71
N ALA A 15 -2.32 7.52 4.04
CA ALA A 15 -1.12 8.32 4.31
C ALA A 15 -0.36 7.80 5.54
N LEU A 16 -1.09 7.47 6.61
CA LEU A 16 -0.51 6.87 7.81
C LEU A 16 0.16 5.54 7.49
N ILE A 17 -0.54 4.62 6.81
CA ILE A 17 0.02 3.31 6.44
C ILE A 17 1.27 3.50 5.57
N ALA A 18 1.25 4.41 4.59
CA ALA A 18 2.41 4.68 3.74
C ALA A 18 3.64 5.11 4.55
N VAL A 19 3.47 6.06 5.47
CA VAL A 19 4.58 6.52 6.34
C VAL A 19 5.05 5.43 7.29
N SER A 20 4.14 4.59 7.78
CA SER A 20 4.45 3.45 8.66
C SER A 20 5.30 2.35 8.01
N TRP A 21 5.42 2.32 6.68
CA TRP A 21 6.35 1.44 5.97
C TRP A 21 7.75 2.03 5.81
N CYS A 22 7.94 3.32 6.07
CA CYS A 22 9.24 3.99 5.97
C CYS A 22 10.06 3.81 7.26
N SER A 23 11.35 4.16 7.18
CA SER A 23 12.27 4.06 8.30
C SER A 23 11.74 4.78 9.56
N PRO A 24 11.89 4.19 10.75
CA PRO A 24 11.52 4.83 12.01
C PRO A 24 12.14 6.23 12.16
N LEU A 25 11.36 7.17 12.70
CA LEU A 25 11.84 8.53 12.94
C LEU A 25 12.90 8.53 14.06
N GLU A 26 14.10 9.07 13.79
CA GLU A 26 15.20 9.14 14.77
C GLU A 26 14.94 10.13 15.92
N GLU A 27 14.24 11.23 15.65
CA GLU A 27 13.99 12.29 16.63
C GLU A 27 12.76 11.99 17.50
N GLU A 28 12.94 11.94 18.81
CA GLU A 28 11.89 11.68 19.81
C GLU A 28 10.67 12.61 19.65
N GLU A 29 10.89 13.90 19.46
CA GLU A 29 9.80 14.88 19.29
C GLU A 29 8.94 14.60 18.04
N LYS A 30 9.58 14.10 16.97
CA LYS A 30 8.87 13.72 15.74
C LYS A 30 8.12 12.42 15.93
N ARG A 31 8.69 11.42 16.63
CA ARG A 31 8.00 10.18 17.01
C ARG A 31 6.75 10.46 17.83
N GLU A 32 6.87 11.27 18.87
CA GLU A 32 5.74 11.60 19.76
C GLU A 32 4.62 12.36 19.04
N ARG A 33 4.98 13.25 18.10
CA ARG A 33 4.00 13.92 17.25
C ARG A 33 3.31 12.92 16.32
N PHE A 34 4.09 12.07 15.65
CA PHE A 34 3.56 11.06 14.75
C PHE A 34 2.62 10.10 15.46
N LYS A 35 2.97 9.61 16.66
CA LYS A 35 2.12 8.75 17.50
C LYS A 35 0.76 9.40 17.78
N LYS A 36 0.75 10.67 18.19
CA LYS A 36 -0.51 11.41 18.44
C LYS A 36 -1.36 11.57 17.18
N GLU A 37 -0.74 11.93 16.06
CA GLU A 37 -1.44 12.03 14.77
C GLU A 37 -2.00 10.67 14.34
N ALA A 38 -1.23 9.60 14.51
CA ALA A 38 -1.63 8.25 14.19
C ALA A 38 -2.81 7.75 15.05
N GLU A 39 -2.81 8.02 16.36
CA GLU A 39 -3.90 7.71 17.27
C GLU A 39 -5.22 8.37 16.83
N GLU A 40 -5.17 9.64 16.41
CA GLU A 40 -6.35 10.34 15.91
C GLU A 40 -6.92 9.70 14.62
N VAL A 41 -6.03 9.30 13.70
CA VAL A 41 -6.43 8.61 12.46
C VAL A 41 -7.02 7.24 12.75
N VAL A 42 -6.39 6.44 13.62
CA VAL A 42 -6.90 5.13 14.05
C VAL A 42 -8.27 5.26 14.71
N LYS A 43 -8.48 6.26 15.56
CA LYS A 43 -9.78 6.51 16.19
C LYS A 43 -10.87 6.86 15.18
N LYS A 44 -10.53 7.62 14.13
CA LYS A 44 -11.46 7.89 13.02
C LYS A 44 -11.74 6.62 12.22
N LEU A 45 -10.73 5.79 11.95
CA LEU A 45 -10.87 4.52 11.25
C LEU A 45 -11.78 3.55 12.02
N GLU A 46 -11.71 3.51 13.35
CA GLU A 46 -12.56 2.64 14.18
C GLU A 46 -14.06 2.87 13.92
N SER A 47 -14.43 4.11 13.59
CA SER A 47 -15.81 4.48 13.26
C SER A 47 -16.29 3.95 11.89
N ILE A 48 -15.36 3.51 11.03
CA ILE A 48 -15.62 2.89 9.73
C ILE A 48 -15.49 1.35 9.84
N ASP A 49 -14.37 0.88 10.37
CA ASP A 49 -14.09 -0.55 10.57
C ASP A 49 -13.17 -0.76 11.77
N LYS A 50 -13.73 -1.43 12.79
CA LYS A 50 -13.05 -1.67 14.06
C LYS A 50 -11.85 -2.61 13.93
N GLU A 51 -11.92 -3.61 13.06
CA GLU A 51 -10.84 -4.59 12.92
C GLU A 51 -9.61 -3.98 12.22
N ALA A 52 -9.82 -3.17 11.18
CA ALA A 52 -8.75 -2.40 10.54
C ALA A 52 -8.06 -1.45 11.53
N ALA A 53 -8.85 -0.78 12.38
CA ALA A 53 -8.31 0.06 13.45
C ALA A 53 -7.50 -0.75 14.46
N ILE A 54 -7.95 -1.94 14.87
CA ILE A 54 -7.21 -2.83 15.77
C ILE A 54 -5.88 -3.27 15.15
N MET A 55 -5.88 -3.66 13.87
CA MET A 55 -4.65 -4.07 13.16
C MET A 55 -3.62 -2.94 13.12
N LEU A 56 -4.05 -1.73 12.77
CA LEU A 56 -3.16 -0.57 12.71
C LEU A 56 -2.70 -0.14 14.10
N PHE A 57 -3.58 -0.15 15.09
CA PHE A 57 -3.24 0.12 16.49
C PHE A 57 -2.19 -0.87 17.01
N ARG A 58 -2.34 -2.17 16.71
CA ARG A 58 -1.35 -3.18 17.08
C ARG A 58 0.01 -2.84 16.51
N PHE A 59 0.11 -2.60 15.20
CA PHE A 59 1.37 -2.23 14.57
C PHE A 59 2.02 -0.99 15.21
N LEU A 60 1.23 0.06 15.45
CA LEU A 60 1.73 1.31 16.03
C LEU A 60 2.15 1.19 17.51
N GLY A 61 1.63 0.19 18.23
CA GLY A 61 2.00 -0.12 19.61
C GLY A 61 3.21 -1.05 19.73
N GLU A 62 3.70 -1.62 18.63
CA GLU A 62 4.97 -2.35 18.59
C GLU A 62 6.11 -1.31 18.62
N ASP A 63 6.43 -0.83 19.82
CA ASP A 63 7.41 0.24 20.08
C ASP A 63 8.88 -0.15 19.79
N ASP A 64 9.12 -1.37 19.29
CA ASP A 64 10.42 -2.04 19.34
C ASP A 64 11.06 -2.34 17.97
N ILE A 65 10.52 -1.86 16.85
CA ILE A 65 11.22 -2.03 15.56
C ILE A 65 12.43 -1.08 15.56
N SER A 66 13.60 -1.64 15.84
CA SER A 66 14.85 -0.90 15.79
C SER A 66 15.20 -0.49 14.37
N GLU A 67 16.00 0.57 14.23
CA GLU A 67 16.55 0.97 12.93
C GLU A 67 17.34 -0.17 12.27
N GLU A 68 18.09 -0.94 13.07
CA GLU A 68 18.83 -2.12 12.59
C GLU A 68 17.89 -3.18 12.00
N GLU A 69 16.80 -3.51 12.69
CA GLU A 69 15.79 -4.47 12.19
C GLU A 69 15.08 -3.95 10.94
N TYR A 70 14.80 -2.66 10.88
CA TYR A 70 14.23 -2.04 9.68
C TYR A 70 15.18 -2.14 8.49
N ILE A 71 16.46 -1.81 8.70
CA ILE A 71 17.50 -1.89 7.68
C ILE A 71 17.64 -3.34 7.19
N ASP A 72 17.78 -4.31 8.10
CA ASP A 72 17.89 -5.72 7.73
C ASP A 72 16.68 -6.22 6.94
N LEU A 73 15.49 -5.73 7.28
CA LEU A 73 14.25 -6.16 6.64
C LEU A 73 14.08 -5.53 5.26
N PHE A 74 14.29 -4.22 5.11
CA PHE A 74 13.85 -3.44 3.95
C PHE A 74 14.94 -2.71 3.18
N GLU A 75 16.12 -2.49 3.77
CA GLU A 75 17.21 -1.76 3.15
C GLU A 75 18.47 -2.63 2.99
N LEU A 76 19.52 -2.06 2.40
CA LEU A 76 20.88 -2.62 2.34
C LEU A 76 20.99 -4.15 2.23
N ASN A 77 20.64 -4.71 1.05
CA ASN A 77 20.47 -6.15 0.81
C ASN A 77 19.29 -6.76 1.60
N PRO A 78 18.08 -6.30 1.31
CA PRO A 78 16.91 -6.50 2.17
C PRO A 78 16.43 -7.94 2.21
N GLN A 79 15.97 -8.38 3.38
CA GLN A 79 15.29 -9.66 3.51
C GLN A 79 13.92 -9.65 2.81
N CYS A 80 13.24 -8.51 2.71
CA CYS A 80 11.93 -8.34 2.09
C CYS A 80 11.86 -6.95 1.41
N PRO A 81 12.35 -6.77 0.17
CA PRO A 81 12.41 -5.45 -0.46
C PRO A 81 11.04 -4.76 -0.55
N LEU A 82 10.97 -3.43 -0.35
CA LEU A 82 9.73 -2.65 -0.51
C LEU A 82 9.41 -2.28 -1.96
N TYR A 83 9.78 -3.13 -2.92
CA TYR A 83 9.46 -2.97 -4.33
C TYR A 83 8.60 -4.16 -4.75
N LEU A 84 7.31 -3.92 -5.03
CA LEU A 84 6.34 -5.01 -5.23
C LEU A 84 6.74 -5.95 -6.37
N GLY A 85 7.27 -5.40 -7.46
CA GLY A 85 7.74 -6.18 -8.60
C GLY A 85 8.89 -7.14 -8.25
N ALA A 86 9.72 -6.83 -7.25
CA ALA A 86 10.87 -7.64 -6.86
C ALA A 86 10.48 -9.00 -6.24
N HIS A 87 9.24 -9.15 -5.76
CA HIS A 87 8.75 -10.42 -5.20
C HIS A 87 8.15 -11.36 -6.24
N THR A 88 7.94 -10.88 -7.47
CA THR A 88 7.20 -11.61 -8.51
C THR A 88 8.02 -11.79 -9.77
N TYR A 89 8.74 -10.76 -10.21
CA TYR A 89 9.56 -10.83 -11.40
C TYR A 89 10.97 -11.33 -11.09
N ASP A 90 11.45 -12.26 -11.91
CA ASP A 90 12.83 -12.71 -11.84
C ASP A 90 13.79 -11.57 -12.23
N GLU A 91 14.90 -11.47 -11.51
CA GLU A 91 16.00 -10.61 -11.92
C GLU A 91 16.53 -11.06 -13.30
N PRO A 92 16.80 -10.12 -14.21
CA PRO A 92 17.39 -10.45 -15.50
C PRO A 92 18.74 -11.14 -15.31
N LYS A 93 18.82 -12.41 -15.70
CA LYS A 93 20.06 -13.21 -15.58
C LYS A 93 21.16 -12.78 -16.55
N THR A 94 20.83 -11.98 -17.58
CA THR A 94 21.78 -11.48 -18.58
C THR A 94 21.44 -10.06 -19.02
N CYS A 95 22.42 -9.31 -19.52
CA CYS A 95 22.19 -7.97 -20.10
C CYS A 95 21.23 -7.99 -21.29
N ALA A 96 21.19 -9.09 -22.06
CA ALA A 96 20.27 -9.25 -23.19
C ALA A 96 18.81 -9.44 -22.74
N SER A 97 18.59 -10.12 -21.62
CA SER A 97 17.25 -10.33 -21.04
C SER A 97 16.76 -9.15 -20.20
N ALA A 98 17.63 -8.20 -19.84
CA ALA A 98 17.24 -6.99 -19.12
C ALA A 98 16.30 -6.07 -19.92
N GLY A 99 16.38 -6.11 -21.26
CA GLY A 99 15.50 -5.33 -22.14
C GLY A 99 14.11 -5.91 -22.37
N VAL A 100 13.87 -7.17 -21.99
CA VAL A 100 12.63 -7.94 -22.26
C VAL A 100 12.06 -8.56 -20.98
N SER A 101 12.43 -8.02 -19.81
CA SER A 101 11.84 -8.48 -18.55
C SER A 101 10.40 -7.99 -18.47
N ASP A 102 9.47 -8.87 -18.09
CA ASP A 102 8.07 -8.54 -17.81
C ASP A 102 7.95 -7.41 -16.77
N ARG A 103 8.97 -7.24 -15.91
CA ARG A 103 9.06 -6.09 -15.00
C ARG A 103 9.10 -4.76 -15.75
N ASN A 104 9.72 -4.67 -16.92
CA ASN A 104 9.81 -3.40 -17.65
C ASN A 104 8.43 -2.89 -18.07
N GLU A 105 7.55 -3.77 -18.57
CA GLU A 105 6.18 -3.42 -18.94
C GLU A 105 5.38 -2.98 -17.72
N TYR A 106 5.45 -3.74 -16.63
CA TYR A 106 4.87 -3.38 -15.34
C TYR A 106 5.29 -1.98 -14.86
N MET A 107 6.58 -1.64 -14.97
CA MET A 107 7.10 -0.33 -14.57
C MET A 107 6.61 0.80 -15.49
N ILE A 108 6.54 0.56 -16.81
CA ILE A 108 6.02 1.53 -17.79
C ILE A 108 4.54 1.82 -17.51
N ASP A 109 3.76 0.78 -17.23
CA ASP A 109 2.34 0.90 -16.93
C ASP A 109 2.09 1.69 -15.64
N LEU A 110 2.84 1.41 -14.57
CA LEU A 110 2.76 2.18 -13.33
C LEU A 110 3.03 3.68 -13.56
N VAL A 111 4.04 4.01 -14.37
CA VAL A 111 4.32 5.40 -14.75
C VAL A 111 3.16 5.99 -15.54
N GLY A 112 2.52 5.22 -16.42
CA GLY A 112 1.32 5.60 -17.16
C GLY A 112 0.14 5.91 -16.24
N ILE A 113 -0.12 5.04 -15.27
CA ILE A 113 -1.14 5.21 -14.23
C ILE A 113 -0.90 6.51 -13.45
N TYR A 114 0.31 6.76 -12.96
CA TYR A 114 0.59 7.99 -12.21
C TYR A 114 0.38 9.25 -13.06
N LYS A 115 0.77 9.22 -14.34
CA LYS A 115 0.55 10.33 -15.27
C LYS A 115 -0.93 10.60 -15.53
N HIS A 116 -1.78 9.57 -15.57
CA HIS A 116 -3.24 9.72 -15.71
C HIS A 116 -3.81 10.65 -14.62
N PHE A 117 -3.35 10.51 -13.39
CA PHE A 117 -3.75 11.37 -12.26
C PHE A 117 -2.93 12.67 -12.13
N GLY A 118 -2.21 13.06 -13.19
CA GLY A 118 -1.39 14.28 -13.22
C GLY A 118 -0.19 14.25 -12.28
N ARG A 119 0.24 13.06 -11.84
CA ARG A 119 1.42 12.87 -10.98
C ARG A 119 2.62 12.44 -11.81
N LYS A 120 3.80 12.77 -11.31
CA LYS A 120 5.06 12.20 -11.79
C LYS A 120 5.66 11.41 -10.62
N PRO A 121 6.07 10.15 -10.81
CA PRO A 121 6.80 9.44 -9.78
C PRO A 121 8.05 10.23 -9.39
N ASP A 122 8.40 10.20 -8.11
CA ASP A 122 9.62 10.82 -7.60
C ASP A 122 10.82 10.25 -8.37
N LEU A 123 11.83 11.08 -8.66
CA LEU A 123 13.05 10.63 -9.31
C LEU A 123 13.97 9.85 -8.35
N LYS A 124 13.69 9.93 -7.04
CA LYS A 124 14.46 9.23 -6.01
C LYS A 124 14.10 7.75 -5.89
N GLU A 125 12.85 7.39 -6.20
CA GLU A 125 12.34 6.04 -6.01
C GLU A 125 11.75 5.47 -7.30
N LEU A 126 11.79 4.15 -7.41
CA LEU A 126 11.14 3.44 -8.50
C LEU A 126 9.61 3.51 -8.37
N PRO A 127 8.86 3.46 -9.49
CA PRO A 127 7.40 3.57 -9.47
C PRO A 127 6.69 2.44 -8.71
N ASP A 128 7.34 1.30 -8.47
CA ASP A 128 6.81 0.17 -7.69
C ASP A 128 7.26 0.16 -6.22
N TYR A 129 7.86 1.26 -5.75
CA TYR A 129 8.16 1.43 -4.33
C TYR A 129 6.86 1.46 -3.52
N PHE A 130 6.68 0.49 -2.65
CA PHE A 130 5.40 0.18 -2.00
C PHE A 130 4.84 1.34 -1.17
N PRO A 131 5.63 2.07 -0.35
CA PRO A 131 5.14 3.26 0.35
C PRO A 131 4.64 4.36 -0.60
N LEU A 132 5.31 4.54 -1.75
CA LEU A 132 4.87 5.50 -2.77
C LEU A 132 3.52 5.08 -3.38
N MET A 133 3.34 3.79 -3.68
CA MET A 133 2.08 3.26 -4.20
C MET A 133 0.92 3.50 -3.21
N ILE A 134 1.13 3.23 -1.93
CA ILE A 134 0.12 3.44 -0.88
C ILE A 134 -0.18 4.94 -0.70
N ASN A 135 0.85 5.79 -0.69
CA ASN A 135 0.65 7.24 -0.61
C ASN A 135 -0.11 7.77 -1.85
N PHE A 136 0.15 7.19 -3.03
CA PHE A 136 -0.63 7.51 -4.20
C PHE A 136 -2.11 7.14 -4.03
N LEU A 137 -2.42 6.04 -3.32
CA LEU A 137 -3.80 5.73 -2.96
C LEU A 137 -4.44 6.81 -2.08
N SER A 138 -3.71 7.33 -1.09
CA SER A 138 -4.15 8.47 -0.28
C SER A 138 -4.49 9.68 -1.16
N LEU A 139 -3.59 10.06 -2.05
CA LEU A 139 -3.72 11.25 -2.90
C LEU A 139 -4.84 11.18 -3.94
N THR A 140 -5.36 9.99 -4.23
CA THR A 140 -6.37 9.74 -5.27
C THR A 140 -7.68 9.17 -4.73
N THR A 141 -7.89 9.23 -3.41
CA THR A 141 -9.16 8.84 -2.75
C THR A 141 -10.40 9.55 -3.27
N GLU A 142 -10.29 10.82 -3.68
CA GLU A 142 -11.38 11.57 -4.32
C GLU A 142 -11.72 11.06 -5.74
N SER A 143 -10.80 10.31 -6.35
CA SER A 143 -10.97 9.67 -7.66
C SER A 143 -11.34 8.19 -7.54
N LYS A 144 -11.98 7.78 -6.44
CA LYS A 144 -12.39 6.37 -6.19
C LYS A 144 -13.26 5.75 -7.27
N ASP A 145 -13.95 6.54 -8.09
CA ASP A 145 -14.80 6.02 -9.17
C ASP A 145 -14.04 5.89 -10.51
N ASP A 146 -12.79 6.35 -10.58
CA ASP A 146 -11.94 6.29 -11.78
C ASP A 146 -11.45 4.84 -12.04
N PRO A 147 -11.73 4.24 -13.20
CA PRO A 147 -11.34 2.86 -13.50
C PRO A 147 -9.81 2.65 -13.55
N VAL A 148 -9.01 3.69 -13.76
CA VAL A 148 -7.54 3.58 -13.71
C VAL A 148 -7.05 3.40 -12.28
N ARG A 149 -7.80 3.93 -11.29
CA ARG A 149 -7.53 3.67 -9.87
C ARG A 149 -7.89 2.23 -9.51
N ASP A 150 -9.02 1.73 -9.98
CA ASP A 150 -9.40 0.32 -9.81
C ASP A 150 -8.33 -0.60 -10.40
N LYS A 151 -7.89 -0.31 -11.64
CA LYS A 151 -6.78 -1.02 -12.31
C LYS A 151 -5.50 -1.03 -11.47
N LEU A 152 -5.09 0.10 -10.91
CA LEU A 152 -3.90 0.17 -10.02
C LEU A 152 -4.02 -0.81 -8.85
N ILE A 153 -5.17 -0.84 -8.18
CA ILE A 153 -5.41 -1.67 -7.02
C ILE A 153 -5.46 -3.16 -7.42
N GLU A 154 -6.30 -3.49 -8.41
CA GLU A 154 -6.62 -4.86 -8.78
C GLU A 154 -5.50 -5.56 -9.55
N GLU A 155 -4.75 -4.85 -10.39
CA GLU A 155 -3.73 -5.44 -11.26
C GLU A 155 -2.29 -5.20 -10.78
N TYR A 156 -2.00 -4.12 -10.05
CA TYR A 156 -0.60 -3.72 -9.74
C TYR A 156 -0.26 -3.70 -8.25
N ILE A 157 -1.26 -3.70 -7.35
CA ILE A 157 -1.03 -3.79 -5.90
C ILE A 157 -1.43 -5.17 -5.38
N LEU A 158 -2.72 -5.52 -5.41
CA LEU A 158 -3.25 -6.72 -4.77
C LEU A 158 -2.58 -8.02 -5.23
N PRO A 159 -2.30 -8.25 -6.54
CA PRO A 159 -1.65 -9.48 -6.98
C PRO A 159 -0.23 -9.67 -6.45
N PHE A 160 0.44 -8.57 -6.06
CA PHE A 160 1.82 -8.56 -5.60
C PHE A 160 1.96 -8.64 -4.07
N LEU A 161 0.86 -8.49 -3.32
CA LEU A 161 0.88 -8.60 -1.86
C LEU A 161 1.12 -10.03 -1.35
N PRO A 162 0.54 -11.11 -1.92
CA PRO A 162 0.71 -12.47 -1.37
C PRO A 162 2.16 -12.98 -1.31
N PRO A 163 3.02 -12.76 -2.34
CA PRO A 163 4.44 -13.11 -2.26
C PRO A 163 5.18 -12.34 -1.14
N MET A 164 4.92 -11.03 -1.02
CA MET A 164 5.47 -10.19 0.04
C MET A 164 5.00 -10.65 1.43
N ARG A 165 3.70 -10.93 1.60
CA ARG A 165 3.11 -11.50 2.81
C ARG A 165 3.81 -12.80 3.21
N SER A 166 3.94 -13.74 2.28
CA SER A 166 4.62 -15.02 2.52
C SER A 166 6.06 -14.84 2.99
N ARG A 167 6.74 -13.75 2.57
CA ARG A 167 8.08 -13.41 3.04
C ARG A 167 8.04 -12.87 4.48
N LEU A 168 7.18 -11.89 4.77
CA LEU A 168 6.99 -11.31 6.10
C LEU A 168 6.56 -12.35 7.14
N GLU A 169 5.70 -13.31 6.77
CA GLU A 169 5.26 -14.42 7.63
C GLU A 169 6.43 -15.31 8.07
N ARG A 170 7.32 -15.67 7.13
CA ARG A 170 8.51 -16.47 7.45
C ARG A 170 9.48 -15.72 8.36
N LEU A 171 9.56 -14.40 8.19
CA LEU A 171 10.41 -13.50 8.98
C LEU A 171 9.76 -13.11 10.31
N LYS A 172 8.48 -13.47 10.54
CA LYS A 172 7.72 -13.22 11.77
C LYS A 172 7.71 -11.75 12.18
N THR A 173 7.49 -10.86 11.22
CA THR A 173 7.59 -9.42 11.45
C THR A 173 6.24 -8.82 11.89
N PRO A 174 6.25 -7.72 12.68
CA PRO A 174 5.03 -7.00 13.03
C PRO A 174 4.37 -6.31 11.82
N TYR A 175 5.10 -6.12 10.71
CA TYR A 175 4.58 -5.53 9.46
C TYR A 175 3.45 -6.33 8.82
N LEU A 176 3.20 -7.57 9.26
CA LEU A 176 2.00 -8.31 8.90
C LEU A 176 0.72 -7.58 9.32
N HIS A 177 0.71 -6.96 10.51
CA HIS A 177 -0.45 -6.18 10.97
C HIS A 177 -0.68 -4.93 10.12
N LEU A 178 0.40 -4.30 9.66
CA LEU A 178 0.31 -3.16 8.75
C LEU A 178 -0.22 -3.57 7.36
N LEU A 179 0.24 -4.72 6.86
CA LEU A 179 -0.24 -5.29 5.59
C LEU A 179 -1.71 -5.72 5.67
N ASP A 180 -2.11 -6.38 6.77
CA ASP A 180 -3.51 -6.76 7.03
C ASP A 180 -4.43 -5.53 7.07
N ALA A 181 -3.97 -4.45 7.73
CA ALA A 181 -4.70 -3.20 7.79
C ALA A 181 -4.89 -2.61 6.38
N LEU A 182 -3.83 -2.58 5.55
CA LEU A 182 -3.90 -2.09 4.18
C LEU A 182 -4.91 -2.85 3.33
N GLU A 183 -4.82 -4.18 3.29
CA GLU A 183 -5.74 -5.02 2.50
C GLU A 183 -7.20 -4.82 2.94
N ARG A 184 -7.42 -4.67 4.26
CA ARG A 184 -8.76 -4.42 4.78
C ARG A 184 -9.27 -3.02 4.41
N VAL A 185 -8.42 -2.00 4.46
CA VAL A 185 -8.76 -0.63 4.02
C VAL A 185 -9.11 -0.59 2.54
N ILE A 186 -8.36 -1.31 1.69
CA ILE A 186 -8.70 -1.47 0.27
C ILE A 186 -10.08 -2.13 0.10
N SER A 187 -10.37 -3.19 0.88
CA SER A 187 -11.68 -3.86 0.85
C SER A 187 -12.83 -2.92 1.29
N ILE A 188 -12.58 -2.05 2.26
CA ILE A 188 -13.55 -1.05 2.72
C ILE A 188 -13.81 -0.01 1.61
N GLU A 189 -12.76 0.52 0.98
CA GLU A 189 -12.89 1.48 -0.13
C GLU A 189 -13.74 0.90 -1.27
N SER A 190 -13.45 -0.33 -1.71
CA SER A 190 -14.21 -1.01 -2.76
C SER A 190 -15.70 -1.15 -2.41
N LYS A 191 -16.04 -1.43 -1.15
CA LYS A 191 -17.44 -1.51 -0.67
C LYS A 191 -18.13 -0.15 -0.59
N MET A 192 -17.38 0.95 -0.54
CA MET A 192 -17.91 2.32 -0.52
C MET A 192 -18.16 2.90 -1.93
N GLN A 193 -17.82 2.17 -2.99
CA GLN A 193 -18.16 2.55 -4.36
C GLN A 193 -19.65 2.24 -4.66
N PRO A 194 -20.31 2.99 -5.56
CA PRO A 194 -21.71 2.76 -5.91
C PRO A 194 -21.98 1.36 -6.47
N LEU A 195 -23.11 0.76 -6.05
CA LEU A 195 -23.60 -0.58 -6.43
C LEU A 195 -23.67 -0.88 -7.95
N SER A 196 -23.59 0.13 -8.82
CA SER A 196 -23.62 -0.07 -10.27
C SER A 196 -22.41 -0.87 -10.79
N LYS A 197 -21.22 -0.72 -10.19
CA LYS A 197 -20.02 -1.49 -10.57
C LYS A 197 -20.02 -2.92 -10.01
N GLN A 198 -20.60 -3.16 -8.84
CA GLN A 198 -20.68 -4.50 -8.22
C GLN A 198 -21.52 -5.51 -9.02
N ARG A 199 -22.39 -5.03 -9.92
CA ARG A 199 -23.19 -5.88 -10.81
C ARG A 199 -22.45 -6.32 -12.07
N GLU A 200 -21.47 -5.57 -12.55
CA GLU A 200 -20.74 -5.90 -13.78
C GLU A 200 -19.71 -7.01 -13.51
N GLN A 201 -18.97 -6.93 -12.40
CA GLN A 201 -18.01 -7.95 -11.97
C GLN A 201 -18.67 -9.33 -11.71
N LYS A 202 -19.91 -9.34 -11.20
CA LYS A 202 -20.67 -10.58 -10.95
C LYS A 202 -21.26 -11.22 -12.22
N VAL A 203 -21.37 -10.47 -13.31
CA VAL A 203 -21.88 -10.97 -14.59
C VAL A 203 -20.75 -11.56 -15.43
N GLU A 204 -19.53 -11.05 -15.32
CA GLU A 204 -18.34 -11.64 -15.96
C GLU A 204 -17.95 -13.00 -15.34
N ASP A 205 -18.04 -13.14 -14.01
CA ASP A 205 -17.77 -14.43 -13.31
C ASP A 205 -18.81 -15.55 -13.60
N HIS A 206 -19.92 -15.24 -14.27
CA HIS A 206 -20.97 -16.22 -14.63
C HIS A 206 -21.04 -16.52 -16.13
N VAL A 207 -20.16 -15.93 -16.94
CA VAL A 207 -20.02 -16.21 -18.37
C VAL A 207 -18.57 -16.61 -18.66
N GLY A 208 -18.20 -17.79 -18.14
CA GLY A 208 -16.95 -18.49 -18.43
C GLY A 208 -17.18 -19.99 -18.50
#